data_AF-A0A2N3CJD1-F1
#
_entry.id   AF-A0A2N3CJD1-F1
#
_cell.length_a   1.000
_cell.length_b   1.000
_cell.length_c   1.000
_cell.angle_alpha   90.00
_cell.angle_beta   90.00
_cell.angle_gamma   90.00
#
_symmetry.space_group_name_H-M   'P 1'
#
loop_
_entity.id
_entity.type
_entity.pdbx_description
1 polymer ?
#
loop_
_entity_poly.entity_id
_entity_poly.type
_entity_poly.pdbx_seq_one_letter_code
_entity_poly.pdbx_strand_id
1 'polypeptide(L)' 'MNLPAAATLWASLPVPAVLVGADDRILSVNGAAEQFFNLGARALEGVPVWDRLVVDAP' A
#
# COMPACT_ATOMS: atom_id res chain seq x y z
N MET A 1 12.83 16.59 19.66
CA MET A 1 12.49 15.17 19.40
C MET A 1 12.67 14.95 17.90
N ASN A 2 13.54 14.02 17.47
CA ASN A 2 13.74 13.75 16.03
C ASN A 2 12.67 12.76 15.57
N LEU A 3 11.92 13.09 14.51
CA LEU A 3 10.97 12.15 13.94
C LEU A 3 11.73 11.05 13.18
N PRO A 4 11.29 9.79 13.25
CA PRO A 4 11.86 8.74 12.42
C PRO A 4 11.64 9.05 10.93
N ALA A 5 12.47 8.45 10.07
CA ALA A 5 12.30 8.58 8.64
C ALA A 5 10.93 8.02 8.20
N ALA A 6 10.33 8.63 7.18
CA ALA A 6 9.02 8.20 6.65
C ALA A 6 9.02 6.72 6.24
N ALA A 7 10.11 6.22 5.65
CA ALA A 7 10.26 4.81 5.29
C ALA A 7 10.20 3.88 6.51
N THR A 8 10.76 4.29 7.64
CA THR A 8 10.71 3.52 8.90
C THR A 8 9.28 3.45 9.44
N LEU A 9 8.55 4.58 9.42
CA LEU A 9 7.15 4.61 9.83
C LEU A 9 6.29 3.74 8.91
N TRP A 10 6.46 3.88 7.59
CA TRP A 10 5.73 3.12 6.57
C TRP A 10 5.86 1.61 6.76
N ALA A 11 7.09 1.14 6.99
CA ALA A 11 7.37 -0.28 7.23
C ALA A 11 6.85 -0.79 8.59
N SER A 12 6.67 0.11 9.57
CA SER A 12 6.24 -0.24 10.93
C SER A 12 4.71 -0.26 11.12
N LEU A 13 3.93 0.16 10.12
CA LEU A 13 2.47 0.16 10.22
C LEU A 13 1.94 -1.27 10.41
N PRO A 14 1.14 -1.56 11.47
CA PRO A 14 0.65 -2.91 11.76
C PRO A 14 -0.57 -3.31 10.91
N VAL A 15 -0.93 -2.50 9.92
CA VAL A 15 -2.09 -2.70 9.05
C VAL A 15 -1.68 -2.54 7.59
N PRO A 16 -2.35 -3.22 6.65
CA PRO A 16 -2.16 -3.01 5.22
C PRO A 16 -2.35 -1.54 4.85
N ALA A 17 -1.35 -0.95 4.20
CA ALA A 17 -1.41 0.43 3.73
C ALA A 17 -0.99 0.50 2.25
N VAL A 18 -1.74 1.28 1.49
CA VAL A 18 -1.52 1.51 0.05
C VAL A 18 -1.47 3.02 -0.18
N LEU A 19 -0.40 3.51 -0.79
CA LEU A 19 -0.31 4.87 -1.28
C LEU A 19 -0.87 4.91 -2.71
N VAL A 20 -1.90 5.72 -2.93
CA VAL A 20 -2.59 5.83 -4.22
C VAL A 20 -2.30 7.20 -4.84
N GLY A 21 -1.96 7.20 -6.12
CA GLY A 21 -1.72 8.40 -6.92
C GLY A 21 -3.01 9.07 -7.38
N ALA A 22 -2.87 10.24 -8.03
CA ALA A 22 -4.01 11.00 -8.55
C ALA A 22 -4.77 10.30 -9.70
N ASP A 23 -4.18 9.27 -10.29
CA ASP A 23 -4.72 8.44 -11.37
C ASP A 23 -5.27 7.09 -10.86
N ASP A 24 -5.55 7.00 -9.55
CA ASP A 24 -5.99 5.77 -8.86
C ASP A 24 -5.02 4.59 -8.98
N ARG A 25 -3.75 4.85 -9.31
CA ARG A 25 -2.72 3.81 -9.37
C ARG A 25 -1.96 3.70 -8.06
N ILE A 26 -1.60 2.47 -7.70
CA ILE A 26 -0.78 2.20 -6.53
C ILE A 26 0.62 2.76 -6.78
N LEU A 27 1.08 3.64 -5.90
CA LEU A 27 2.45 4.19 -5.92
C LEU A 27 3.39 3.42 -5.00
N SER A 28 2.88 2.89 -3.89
CA SER A 28 3.63 2.08 -2.94
C SER A 28 2.70 1.30 -2.02
N VAL A 29 3.21 0.19 -1.48
CA VAL A 29 2.55 -0.61 -0.44
C VAL A 29 3.53 -0.86 0.71
N ASN A 30 3.02 -1.06 1.93
CA ASN A 30 3.86 -1.51 3.04
C ASN A 30 3.94 -3.05 3.09
N GLY A 31 4.81 -3.60 3.94
CA GLY A 31 4.96 -5.05 4.07
C GLY A 31 3.68 -5.76 4.52
N ALA A 32 2.85 -5.13 5.34
CA ALA A 32 1.54 -5.68 5.73
C ALA A 32 0.58 -5.79 4.53
N ALA A 33 0.62 -4.83 3.59
CA ALA A 33 -0.15 -4.88 2.36
C ALA A 33 0.36 -5.95 1.40
N GLU A 34 1.67 -6.17 1.28
CA GLU A 34 2.20 -7.28 0.50
C GLU A 34 1.67 -8.63 0.98
N GLN A 35 1.61 -8.82 2.31
CA GLN A 35 1.03 -10.02 2.92
C GLN A 35 -0.48 -10.12 2.67
N PHE A 36 -1.21 -9.00 2.79
CA PHE A 36 -2.65 -8.96 2.55
C PHE A 36 -3.03 -9.33 1.11
N PHE A 37 -2.35 -8.74 0.12
CA PHE A 37 -2.60 -9.01 -1.29
C PHE A 37 -1.93 -10.30 -1.80
N ASN A 38 -1.10 -10.94 -0.96
CA ASN A 38 -0.26 -12.08 -1.32
C ASN A 38 0.62 -11.80 -2.57
N LEU A 39 1.13 -10.58 -2.67
CA LEU A 39 1.88 -10.06 -3.82
C LEU A 39 2.92 -9.05 -3.35
N GLY A 40 4.12 -9.11 -3.93
CA GLY A 40 5.16 -8.12 -3.66
C GLY A 40 4.85 -6.75 -4.26
N ALA A 41 5.44 -5.69 -3.71
CA ALA A 41 5.22 -4.29 -4.09
C ALA A 41 5.40 -4.06 -5.59
N ARG A 42 6.42 -4.66 -6.20
CA ARG A 42 6.69 -4.56 -7.66
C ARG A 42 5.54 -5.06 -8.54
N ALA A 43 4.73 -5.99 -8.05
CA ALA A 43 3.57 -6.51 -8.80
C ALA A 43 2.31 -5.66 -8.61
N LEU A 44 2.31 -4.76 -7.61
CA LEU A 44 1.18 -3.90 -7.25
C LEU A 44 1.41 -2.45 -7.73
N GLU A 45 2.63 -1.96 -7.67
CA GLU A 45 3.00 -0.61 -8.12
C GLU A 45 2.62 -0.38 -9.59
N GLY A 46 1.99 0.76 -9.83
CA GLY A 46 1.47 1.14 -11.13
C GLY A 46 0.27 0.33 -11.56
N VAL A 47 -0.41 -0.46 -10.72
CA VAL A 47 -1.69 -1.10 -11.05
C VAL A 47 -2.84 -0.22 -10.53
N PRO A 48 -3.99 -0.10 -11.25
CA PRO A 48 -5.17 0.55 -10.69
C PRO A 48 -5.59 -0.12 -9.37
N VAL A 49 -5.79 0.67 -8.32
CA VAL A 49 -6.08 0.14 -6.97
C VAL A 49 -7.37 -0.69 -6.96
N TRP A 50 -8.36 -0.27 -7.74
CA TRP A 50 -9.67 -0.92 -7.84
C TRP A 50 -9.66 -2.28 -8.54
N ASP A 51 -8.60 -2.61 -9.29
CA ASP A 51 -8.41 -3.95 -9.87
C ASP A 51 -7.96 -4.97 -8.81
N ARG A 52 -7.38 -4.48 -7.70
CA ARG A 52 -6.80 -5.31 -6.63
C ARG A 52 -7.65 -5.32 -5.38
N LEU A 53 -8.30 -4.20 -5.09
CA LEU A 53 -9.13 -4.01 -3.92
C LEU A 53 -10.57 -3.85 -4.36
N VAL A 54 -11.33 -4.95 -4.28
CA VAL A 54 -12.77 -4.91 -4.44
C VAL A 54 -13.38 -4.58 -3.09
N VAL A 55 -13.96 -3.39 -2.97
CA VAL A 55 -14.75 -3.00 -1.80
C VAL A 55 -16.20 -3.35 -2.12
N ASP A 56 -16.69 -4.43 -1.54
CA ASP A 56 -18.12 -4.75 -1.55
C ASP A 56 -18.74 -4.15 -0.30
N ALA A 57 -19.06 -2.86 -0.36
CA ALA A 57 -19.72 -2.12 0.72
C ALA A 57 -21.01 -1.47 0.17
N PRO A 58 -22.19 -1.68 0.80
CA PRO A 58 -23.35 -0.85 0.56
C PRO A 58 -23.14 0.60 1.03
#